data_AF-A0A9P7K863-F1
#
_entry.id   AF-A0A9P7K863-F1
#
_cell.length_a   1.000
_cell.length_b   1.000
_cell.length_c   1.000
_cell.angle_alpha   90.00
_cell.angle_beta   90.00
_cell.angle_gamma   90.00
#
_symmetry.space_group_name_H-M   'P 1'
#
loop_
_entity.id
_entity.type
_entity.pdbx_description
1 polymer ?
#
loop_
_entity_poly.entity_id
_entity_poly.type
_entity_poly.pdbx_seq_one_letter_code
_entity_poly.pdbx_strand_id
1 'polypeptide(L)'
;MPGAGFNFQDVRSVFTDAAAAMEPGSFVFMDDLTLHDAMGAFEIGEPRLDSGLTATGQPINQFNPLSPLLPQELCWILDRSFSCEMEWHSGNLLSHTVFTMLYVHFLAELDFEYMPPQPLARFDSSRPPELLFLILKPWVMGMLKCCDLSWRELSKGGVQDSPYSGATPFAQESYYEKRLKTFVPLRVIPVPPPEDTWRAVDALLDGWQEASLLAQAHSLATWEAVGNLRVWLPDPRLRIPYIRSYTQSIFYDGLLILNKFSFTWMVERFFYETLGITYYDIVKTVARHCPSNESPLPPIERIIHKLITPHIRGLLYDALTELTSELEKHNLPKSDIVTQLPTVALVWRLSAIREVVFSAFQLELFALEERPLAYWYSAQVMEEHLSCLDKLLSLVNKESPAYQEIQFQYQLLTALQALSTTAFVASMSLLSLDWNRMRPAFLRRYKWAFRPEYDNFKTPAVGHPMLYRISTVCADAFEDELFSPSGSVEMAQSILSGLIDSGSSGGFAGLWAMDRMRFLRHLVQACEGLRDLPTSMREIEAFDVKTLKWDVNVHPWFPFIELKGP
;
A
#
# COMPACT_ATOMS: atom_id res chain seq x y z
N MET A 1 -20.46 -45.46 19.72
CA MET A 1 -19.12 -45.01 20.16
C MET A 1 -18.21 -45.07 18.95
N PRO A 2 -17.42 -44.02 18.65
CA PRO A 2 -16.33 -44.15 17.68
C PRO A 2 -15.41 -45.24 18.24
N GLY A 3 -15.21 -46.34 17.51
CA GLY A 3 -14.44 -47.50 17.99
C GLY A 3 -15.23 -48.80 18.17
N ALA A 4 -16.54 -48.84 17.88
CA ALA A 4 -17.26 -50.11 17.79
C ALA A 4 -16.72 -50.93 16.59
N GLY A 5 -15.76 -51.81 16.86
CA GLY A 5 -15.09 -52.65 15.87
C GLY A 5 -13.56 -52.64 15.88
N PHE A 6 -12.92 -51.80 16.70
CA PHE A 6 -11.46 -51.72 16.81
C PHE A 6 -10.98 -52.13 18.20
N ASN A 7 -9.93 -52.96 18.26
CA ASN A 7 -9.24 -53.30 19.50
C ASN A 7 -8.15 -52.25 19.78
N PHE A 8 -8.34 -51.45 20.83
CA PHE A 8 -7.34 -50.49 21.29
C PHE A 8 -6.44 -51.13 22.37
N GLN A 9 -5.13 -50.89 22.28
CA GLN A 9 -4.15 -51.28 23.29
C GLN A 9 -3.53 -50.02 23.90
N ASP A 10 -3.48 -49.95 25.24
CA ASP A 10 -2.77 -48.87 25.93
C ASP A 10 -1.26 -49.05 25.78
N VAL A 11 -0.59 -48.03 25.25
CA VAL A 11 0.86 -47.99 25.00
C VAL A 11 1.57 -46.92 25.84
N ARG A 12 0.91 -46.32 26.83
CA ARG A 12 1.48 -45.23 27.64
C ARG A 12 2.82 -45.59 28.26
N SER A 13 2.95 -46.79 28.83
CA SER A 13 4.19 -47.25 29.49
C SER A 13 5.37 -47.29 28.53
N VAL A 14 5.14 -47.69 27.27
CA VAL A 14 6.18 -47.74 26.24
C VAL A 14 6.75 -46.34 25.97
N PHE A 15 5.88 -45.34 25.86
CA PHE A 15 6.30 -43.95 25.62
C PHE A 15 6.97 -43.33 26.85
N THR A 16 6.48 -43.60 28.06
CA THR A 16 7.10 -43.04 29.28
C THR A 16 8.48 -43.62 29.54
N ASP A 17 8.67 -44.92 29.32
CA ASP A 17 9.96 -45.59 29.52
C ASP A 17 10.97 -45.14 28.46
N ALA A 18 10.54 -45.03 27.19
CA ALA A 18 11.38 -44.52 26.11
C ALA A 18 11.79 -43.05 26.34
N ALA A 19 10.85 -42.19 26.75
CA ALA A 19 11.15 -40.78 27.05
C ALA A 19 12.13 -40.63 28.24
N ALA A 20 12.04 -41.49 29.26
CA ALA A 20 12.98 -41.48 30.38
C ALA A 20 14.40 -41.92 29.99
N ALA A 21 14.55 -42.71 28.92
CA ALA A 21 15.83 -43.14 28.38
C ALA A 21 16.48 -42.13 27.43
N MET A 22 15.77 -41.06 27.04
CA MET A 22 16.28 -40.02 26.15
C MET A 22 17.21 -39.04 26.86
N GLU A 23 18.23 -38.55 26.15
CA GLU A 23 19.09 -37.48 26.65
C GLU A 23 18.32 -36.13 26.69
N PRO A 24 18.49 -35.30 27.74
CA PRO A 24 17.87 -33.98 27.78
C PRO A 24 18.25 -33.12 26.56
N GLY A 25 17.24 -32.56 25.90
CA GLY A 25 17.43 -31.75 24.68
C GLY A 25 17.48 -32.55 23.38
N SER A 26 17.36 -33.88 23.43
CA SER A 26 17.14 -34.69 22.24
C SER A 26 15.67 -34.65 21.80
N PHE A 27 15.44 -34.76 20.49
CA PHE A 27 14.11 -34.79 19.89
C PHE A 27 14.00 -35.98 18.94
N VAL A 28 12.79 -36.52 18.83
CA VAL A 28 12.45 -37.55 17.83
C VAL A 28 11.40 -36.95 16.90
N PHE A 29 11.78 -36.74 15.65
CA PHE A 29 10.90 -36.24 14.60
C PHE A 29 10.69 -37.31 13.53
N MET A 30 9.65 -37.15 12.71
CA MET A 30 9.60 -37.82 11.41
C MET A 30 10.58 -37.13 10.46
N ASP A 31 11.08 -37.86 9.46
CA ASP A 31 12.13 -37.37 8.55
C ASP A 31 11.79 -36.04 7.85
N ASP A 32 10.49 -35.75 7.65
CA ASP A 32 10.00 -34.56 6.96
C ASP A 32 9.46 -33.45 7.89
N LEU A 33 9.47 -33.65 9.22
CA LEU A 33 8.93 -32.66 10.17
C LEU A 33 10.06 -31.81 10.75
N THR A 34 10.07 -30.51 10.45
CA THR A 34 11.08 -29.61 11.00
C THR A 34 10.60 -28.92 12.29
N LEU A 35 11.55 -28.47 13.11
CA LEU A 35 11.26 -27.62 14.26
C LEU A 35 10.57 -26.32 13.86
N HIS A 36 10.82 -25.80 12.66
CA HIS A 36 10.14 -24.61 12.15
C HIS A 36 8.65 -24.85 11.91
N ASP A 37 8.30 -26.02 11.35
CA ASP A 37 6.90 -26.41 11.16
C ASP A 37 6.18 -26.57 12.50
N ALA A 38 6.88 -27.09 13.51
CA ALA A 38 6.36 -27.23 14.86
C ALA A 38 6.08 -25.90 15.59
N MET A 39 6.68 -24.77 15.16
CA MET A 39 6.43 -23.45 15.76
C MET A 39 4.99 -22.96 15.54
N GLY A 40 4.27 -23.51 14.56
CA GLY A 40 2.86 -23.22 14.30
C GLY A 40 1.86 -24.12 15.02
N ALA A 41 2.34 -25.06 15.85
CA ALA A 41 1.48 -26.03 16.52
C ALA A 41 0.65 -25.42 17.66
N PHE A 42 -0.52 -26.00 17.92
CA PHE A 42 -1.33 -25.67 19.09
C PHE A 42 -0.87 -26.43 20.32
N GLU A 43 -0.93 -25.77 21.47
CA GLU A 43 -0.74 -26.39 22.78
C GLU A 43 -2.10 -26.67 23.43
N ILE A 44 -2.40 -27.96 23.62
CA ILE A 44 -3.64 -28.39 24.30
C ILE A 44 -3.49 -28.10 25.80
N GLY A 45 -4.55 -27.54 26.41
CA GLY A 45 -4.57 -27.15 27.82
C GLY A 45 -4.09 -25.73 28.11
N GLU A 46 -3.53 -25.02 27.13
CA GLU A 46 -3.15 -23.61 27.27
C GLU A 46 -4.33 -22.70 26.90
N PRO A 47 -4.85 -21.85 27.81
CA PRO A 47 -6.07 -21.06 27.58
C PRO A 47 -6.06 -20.15 26.36
N ARG A 48 -4.88 -19.73 25.88
CA ARG A 48 -4.75 -18.85 24.72
C ARG A 48 -4.65 -19.58 23.38
N LEU A 49 -4.31 -20.86 23.39
CA LEU A 49 -4.06 -21.67 22.21
C LEU A 49 -5.11 -22.76 22.02
N ASP A 50 -5.71 -23.24 23.10
CA ASP A 50 -6.71 -24.28 23.11
C ASP A 50 -8.13 -23.69 23.09
N SER A 51 -8.70 -23.56 21.89
CA SER A 51 -10.11 -23.16 21.70
C SER A 51 -11.12 -24.16 22.29
N GLY A 52 -10.69 -25.40 22.57
CA GLY A 52 -11.48 -26.43 23.24
C GLY A 52 -11.51 -26.27 24.77
N LEU A 53 -10.62 -25.47 25.34
CA LEU A 53 -10.58 -25.22 26.78
C LEU A 53 -11.77 -24.34 27.20
N THR A 54 -12.68 -24.92 27.98
CA THR A 54 -13.82 -24.19 28.53
C THR A 54 -13.43 -23.53 29.85
N ALA A 55 -13.66 -22.22 29.99
CA ALA A 55 -13.57 -21.57 31.28
C ALA A 55 -14.55 -22.27 32.24
N THR A 56 -14.01 -22.78 33.34
CA THR A 56 -14.76 -23.56 34.34
C THR A 56 -15.94 -22.73 34.88
N GLY A 57 -17.16 -23.24 34.71
CA GLY A 57 -18.37 -22.66 35.32
C GLY A 57 -19.25 -21.78 34.43
N GLN A 58 -18.92 -21.56 33.14
CA GLN A 58 -19.88 -20.91 32.22
C GLN A 58 -20.91 -21.92 31.68
N PRO A 59 -22.23 -21.66 31.81
CA PRO A 59 -23.24 -22.51 31.20
C PRO A 59 -23.10 -22.47 29.68
N ILE A 60 -23.08 -23.64 29.04
CA ILE A 60 -23.24 -23.75 27.59
C ILE A 60 -24.70 -23.39 27.30
N ASN A 61 -24.96 -22.13 26.99
CA ASN A 61 -26.27 -21.70 26.54
C ASN A 61 -26.55 -22.39 25.20
N GLN A 62 -27.54 -23.28 25.18
CA GLN A 62 -28.03 -23.87 23.94
C GLN A 62 -28.70 -22.77 23.13
N PHE A 63 -28.07 -22.36 22.04
CA PHE A 63 -28.64 -21.40 21.12
C PHE A 63 -29.71 -22.09 20.26
N ASN A 64 -30.91 -21.52 20.19
CA ASN A 64 -31.98 -21.99 19.30
C ASN A 64 -32.27 -20.91 18.24
N PRO A 65 -31.93 -21.16 16.95
CA PRO A 65 -32.09 -20.19 15.87
C PRO A 65 -33.57 -19.87 15.54
N LEU A 66 -34.51 -20.72 15.95
CA LEU A 66 -35.95 -20.56 15.68
C LEU A 66 -36.70 -19.86 16.83
N SER A 67 -35.98 -19.30 17.80
CA SER A 67 -36.58 -18.58 18.93
C SER A 67 -37.23 -17.27 18.44
N PRO A 68 -38.53 -17.03 18.65
CA PRO A 68 -39.19 -15.80 18.21
C PRO A 68 -38.55 -14.55 18.83
N LEU A 69 -38.29 -13.53 17.99
CA LEU A 69 -37.60 -12.30 18.39
C LEU A 69 -38.58 -11.14 18.56
N LEU A 70 -38.27 -10.20 19.45
CA LEU A 70 -38.85 -8.86 19.42
C LEU A 70 -38.23 -8.03 18.28
N PRO A 71 -38.94 -7.01 17.75
CA PRO A 71 -38.35 -6.07 16.79
C PRO A 71 -37.05 -5.43 17.29
N GLN A 72 -36.96 -5.09 18.58
CA GLN A 72 -35.75 -4.49 19.18
C GLN A 72 -34.60 -5.49 19.24
N GLU A 73 -34.88 -6.76 19.55
CA GLU A 73 -33.87 -7.83 19.56
C GLU A 73 -33.34 -8.06 18.13
N LEU A 74 -34.22 -8.05 17.13
CA LEU A 74 -33.84 -8.12 15.73
C LEU A 74 -32.95 -6.93 15.33
N CYS A 75 -33.37 -5.69 15.57
CA CYS A 75 -32.57 -4.50 15.26
C CYS A 75 -31.18 -4.56 15.90
N TRP A 76 -31.09 -5.02 17.15
CA TRP A 76 -29.82 -5.21 17.83
C TRP A 76 -28.93 -6.24 17.12
N ILE A 77 -29.50 -7.36 16.67
CA ILE A 77 -28.77 -8.38 15.89
C ILE A 77 -28.26 -7.79 14.57
N LEU A 78 -29.11 -7.06 13.84
CA LEU A 78 -28.74 -6.46 12.54
C LEU A 78 -27.60 -5.46 12.70
N ASP A 79 -27.72 -4.55 13.67
CA ASP A 79 -26.69 -3.54 13.99
C ASP A 79 -25.34 -4.20 14.30
N ARG A 80 -25.34 -5.23 15.18
CA ARG A 80 -24.14 -5.97 15.54
C ARG A 80 -23.52 -6.70 14.35
N SER A 81 -24.34 -7.34 13.50
CA SER A 81 -23.85 -8.05 12.32
C SER A 81 -23.21 -7.10 11.29
N PHE A 82 -23.75 -5.89 11.16
CA PHE A 82 -23.21 -4.87 10.27
C PHE A 82 -21.86 -4.33 10.76
N SER A 83 -21.72 -4.10 12.07
CA SER A 83 -20.42 -3.79 12.68
C SER A 83 -19.39 -4.91 12.41
N CYS A 84 -19.77 -6.17 12.56
CA CYS A 84 -18.89 -7.30 12.25
C CYS A 84 -18.47 -7.32 10.76
N GLU A 85 -19.38 -7.02 9.84
CA GLU A 85 -19.07 -6.91 8.41
C GLU A 85 -18.04 -5.79 8.15
N MET A 86 -18.21 -4.61 8.76
CA MET A 86 -17.28 -3.49 8.61
C MET A 86 -15.90 -3.78 9.22
N GLU A 87 -15.83 -4.49 10.34
CA GLU A 87 -14.56 -4.95 10.92
C GLU A 87 -13.85 -5.94 10.01
N TRP A 88 -14.59 -6.84 9.36
CA TRP A 88 -14.01 -7.75 8.37
C TRP A 88 -13.45 -6.98 7.17
N HIS A 89 -14.22 -6.03 6.63
CA HIS A 89 -13.76 -5.16 5.57
C HIS A 89 -12.49 -4.39 5.95
N SER A 90 -12.32 -4.02 7.22
CA SER A 90 -11.13 -3.35 7.75
C SER A 90 -9.89 -4.26 7.83
N GLY A 91 -10.00 -5.55 7.49
CA GLY A 91 -8.88 -6.49 7.39
C GLY A 91 -8.82 -7.54 8.52
N ASN A 92 -9.85 -7.62 9.37
CA ASN A 92 -9.94 -8.67 10.39
C ASN A 92 -10.40 -10.02 9.77
N LEU A 93 -10.20 -11.11 10.50
CA LEU A 93 -10.59 -12.46 10.05
C LEU A 93 -12.11 -12.67 10.15
N LEU A 94 -12.68 -13.40 9.18
CA LEU A 94 -14.10 -13.82 9.20
C LEU A 94 -14.46 -14.58 10.48
N SER A 95 -13.55 -15.46 10.94
CA SER A 95 -13.71 -16.27 12.16
C SER A 95 -13.86 -15.42 13.43
N HIS A 96 -13.35 -14.19 13.43
CA HIS A 96 -13.42 -13.28 14.58
C HIS A 96 -14.49 -12.20 14.42
N THR A 97 -15.17 -12.15 13.28
CA THR A 97 -16.11 -11.08 12.93
C THR A 97 -17.45 -11.68 12.49
N VAL A 98 -17.71 -11.82 11.19
CA VAL A 98 -18.98 -12.26 10.63
C VAL A 98 -19.38 -13.65 11.11
N PHE A 99 -18.43 -14.57 11.27
CA PHE A 99 -18.73 -15.94 11.73
C PHE A 99 -18.97 -16.07 13.23
N THR A 100 -18.87 -14.97 13.99
CA THR A 100 -19.34 -14.95 15.38
C THR A 100 -20.87 -14.84 15.48
N MET A 101 -21.53 -14.39 14.40
CA MET A 101 -22.99 -14.37 14.32
C MET A 101 -23.51 -15.80 14.14
N LEU A 102 -24.11 -16.37 15.19
CA LEU A 102 -24.56 -17.76 15.17
C LEU A 102 -25.52 -18.07 14.02
N TYR A 103 -26.44 -17.16 13.67
CA TYR A 103 -27.41 -17.35 12.57
C TYR A 103 -26.78 -17.68 11.21
N VAL A 104 -25.52 -17.27 10.95
CA VAL A 104 -24.78 -17.65 9.73
C VAL A 104 -24.67 -19.17 9.61
N HIS A 105 -24.47 -19.86 10.72
CA HIS A 105 -24.28 -21.32 10.77
C HIS A 105 -25.60 -22.10 10.71
N PHE A 106 -26.74 -21.43 10.85
CA PHE A 106 -28.09 -22.01 10.90
C PHE A 106 -28.96 -21.56 9.72
N LEU A 107 -28.35 -21.04 8.65
CA LEU A 107 -29.08 -20.43 7.54
C LEU A 107 -30.09 -21.37 6.86
N ALA A 108 -29.75 -22.65 6.77
CA ALA A 108 -30.64 -23.69 6.23
C ALA A 108 -31.81 -24.02 7.17
N GLU A 109 -31.64 -23.84 8.48
CA GLU A 109 -32.71 -24.07 9.46
C GLU A 109 -33.70 -22.90 9.52
N LEU A 110 -33.29 -21.70 9.09
CA LEU A 110 -34.13 -20.51 9.00
C LEU A 110 -35.12 -20.55 7.81
N ASP A 111 -35.66 -21.71 7.46
CA ASP A 111 -36.71 -21.85 6.45
C ASP A 111 -38.08 -22.04 7.07
N PHE A 112 -39.11 -21.47 6.43
CA PHE A 112 -40.50 -21.53 6.90
C PHE A 112 -41.00 -22.97 7.03
N GLU A 113 -40.43 -23.89 6.24
CA GLU A 113 -40.74 -25.34 6.25
C GLU A 113 -40.34 -26.02 7.57
N TYR A 114 -39.37 -25.48 8.30
CA TYR A 114 -38.91 -26.00 9.60
C TYR A 114 -39.66 -25.37 10.77
N MET A 115 -40.66 -24.52 10.51
CA MET A 115 -41.52 -23.99 11.55
C MET A 115 -42.33 -25.12 12.20
N PRO A 116 -42.25 -25.30 13.53
CA PRO A 116 -43.11 -26.26 14.20
C PRO A 116 -44.57 -25.84 13.96
N PRO A 117 -45.49 -26.75 13.57
CA PRO A 117 -46.90 -26.42 13.45
C PRO A 117 -47.44 -26.03 14.82
N GLN A 118 -47.55 -24.72 15.09
CA GLN A 118 -48.12 -24.19 16.32
C GLN A 118 -49.58 -23.81 16.10
N PRO A 119 -50.49 -24.09 17.05
CA PRO A 119 -51.87 -23.63 16.97
C PRO A 119 -51.91 -22.10 16.88
N LEU A 120 -52.73 -21.56 15.95
CA LEU A 120 -52.95 -20.12 15.70
C LEU A 120 -53.23 -19.27 16.96
N ALA A 121 -53.60 -19.89 18.08
CA ALA A 121 -53.92 -19.24 19.35
C ALA A 121 -52.71 -18.93 20.27
N ARG A 122 -51.45 -19.17 19.84
CA ARG A 122 -50.25 -19.01 20.69
C ARG A 122 -49.14 -18.10 20.11
N PHE A 123 -49.40 -17.37 19.03
CA PHE A 123 -48.44 -16.37 18.58
C PHE A 123 -48.48 -15.16 19.50
N ASP A 124 -47.37 -14.90 20.19
CA ASP A 124 -47.13 -13.61 20.82
C ASP A 124 -47.07 -12.56 19.72
N SER A 125 -48.06 -11.66 19.67
CA SER A 125 -48.13 -10.60 18.67
C SER A 125 -46.90 -9.67 18.69
N SER A 126 -46.15 -9.64 19.79
CA SER A 126 -44.92 -8.87 19.89
C SER A 126 -43.69 -9.59 19.29
N ARG A 127 -43.79 -10.90 19.02
CA ARG A 127 -42.71 -11.71 18.45
C ARG A 127 -43.14 -12.45 17.16
N PRO A 128 -43.45 -11.71 16.08
CA PRO A 128 -43.90 -12.33 14.83
C PRO A 128 -42.80 -13.24 14.23
N PRO A 129 -43.14 -14.48 13.80
CA PRO A 129 -42.18 -15.36 13.12
C PRO A 129 -41.62 -14.77 11.82
N GLU A 130 -42.35 -13.84 11.20
CA GLU A 130 -41.92 -13.10 10.00
C GLU A 130 -40.59 -12.35 10.21
N LEU A 131 -40.29 -11.92 11.45
CA LEU A 131 -39.02 -11.28 11.77
C LEU A 131 -37.82 -12.18 11.51
N LEU A 132 -37.96 -13.50 11.74
CA LEU A 132 -36.91 -14.47 11.46
C LEU A 132 -36.82 -14.77 9.96
N PHE A 133 -37.95 -15.14 9.35
CA PHE A 133 -37.94 -15.73 8.01
C PHE A 133 -37.94 -14.70 6.88
N LEU A 134 -38.62 -13.55 7.05
CA LEU A 134 -38.74 -12.52 6.02
C LEU A 134 -37.74 -11.37 6.20
N ILE A 135 -37.12 -11.23 7.37
CA ILE A 135 -36.15 -10.15 7.64
C ILE A 135 -34.77 -10.71 7.97
N LEU A 136 -34.62 -11.46 9.06
CA LEU A 136 -33.31 -11.93 9.52
C LEU A 136 -32.62 -12.85 8.51
N LYS A 137 -33.32 -13.85 7.96
CA LYS A 137 -32.74 -14.74 6.96
C LYS A 137 -32.26 -13.99 5.71
N PRO A 138 -33.10 -13.19 5.01
CA PRO A 138 -32.63 -12.41 3.86
C PRO A 138 -31.47 -11.48 4.21
N TRP A 139 -31.45 -10.89 5.40
CA TRP A 139 -30.32 -10.09 5.87
C TRP A 139 -29.02 -10.90 5.96
N VAL A 140 -29.04 -12.05 6.64
CA VAL A 140 -27.86 -12.93 6.77
C VAL A 140 -27.39 -13.40 5.40
N MET A 141 -28.30 -13.75 4.49
CA MET A 141 -27.97 -14.10 3.11
C MET A 141 -27.30 -12.93 2.37
N GLY A 142 -27.83 -11.72 2.51
CA GLY A 142 -27.29 -10.51 1.90
C GLY A 142 -25.89 -10.21 2.38
N MET A 143 -25.68 -10.18 3.69
CA MET A 143 -24.38 -9.96 4.33
C MET A 143 -23.34 -11.00 3.87
N LEU A 144 -23.70 -12.30 3.89
CA LEU A 144 -22.82 -13.35 3.39
C LEU A 144 -22.51 -13.20 1.90
N LYS A 145 -23.46 -12.70 1.10
CA LYS A 145 -23.24 -12.44 -0.32
C LYS A 145 -22.29 -11.26 -0.54
N CYS A 146 -22.41 -10.18 0.24
CA CYS A 146 -21.44 -9.08 0.24
C CYS A 146 -20.03 -9.57 0.59
N CYS A 147 -19.94 -10.44 1.60
CA CYS A 147 -18.68 -11.07 1.99
C CYS A 147 -18.11 -11.98 0.88
N ASP A 148 -18.92 -12.81 0.24
CA ASP A 148 -18.51 -13.65 -0.90
C ASP A 148 -17.97 -12.81 -2.06
N LEU A 149 -18.65 -11.73 -2.42
CA LEU A 149 -18.21 -10.84 -3.52
C LEU A 149 -16.87 -10.18 -3.21
N SER A 150 -16.68 -9.71 -1.97
CA SER A 150 -15.46 -9.03 -1.57
C SER A 150 -14.29 -10.01 -1.38
N TRP A 151 -14.57 -11.21 -0.89
CA TRP A 151 -13.58 -12.31 -0.81
C TRP A 151 -13.08 -12.73 -2.19
N ARG A 152 -13.97 -12.89 -3.18
CA ARG A 152 -13.60 -13.23 -4.57
C ARG A 152 -12.67 -12.19 -5.19
N GLU A 153 -12.90 -10.92 -4.88
CA GLU A 153 -12.03 -9.84 -5.34
C GLU A 153 -10.65 -9.92 -4.68
N LEU A 154 -10.59 -10.08 -3.36
CA LEU A 154 -9.32 -10.22 -2.62
C LEU A 154 -8.52 -11.45 -3.07
N SER A 155 -9.22 -12.55 -3.38
CA SER A 155 -8.64 -13.81 -3.87
C SER A 155 -7.91 -13.68 -5.23
N LYS A 156 -8.04 -12.55 -5.94
CA LYS A 156 -7.27 -12.27 -7.16
C LYS A 156 -5.81 -11.94 -6.88
N GLY A 157 -5.44 -11.69 -5.63
CA GLY A 157 -4.06 -11.37 -5.23
C GLY A 157 -3.65 -9.91 -5.45
N GLY A 158 -4.62 -9.00 -5.67
CA GLY A 158 -4.35 -7.55 -5.76
C GLY A 158 -3.95 -6.91 -4.43
N VAL A 159 -4.22 -7.60 -3.31
CA VAL A 159 -3.73 -7.27 -1.98
C VAL A 159 -3.15 -8.56 -1.38
N GLN A 160 -2.02 -8.45 -0.67
CA GLN A 160 -1.49 -9.60 0.05
C GLN A 160 -2.41 -9.93 1.22
N ASP A 161 -2.97 -11.13 1.17
CA ASP A 161 -3.53 -11.79 2.33
C ASP A 161 -2.45 -11.91 3.42
N SER A 162 -2.86 -11.72 4.68
CA SER A 162 -1.96 -11.87 5.83
C SER A 162 -1.12 -13.14 5.69
N PRO A 163 0.17 -13.16 6.08
CA PRO A 163 1.00 -14.38 6.01
C PRO A 163 0.43 -15.57 6.81
N TYR A 164 -0.63 -15.34 7.60
CA TYR A 164 -1.38 -16.37 8.33
C TYR A 164 -2.74 -16.73 7.70
N SER A 165 -3.15 -16.09 6.61
CA SER A 165 -4.37 -16.42 5.87
C SER A 165 -4.01 -17.07 4.54
N GLY A 166 -3.33 -18.22 4.61
CA GLY A 166 -3.34 -19.15 3.50
C GLY A 166 -4.79 -19.50 3.17
N ALA A 167 -5.17 -19.32 1.90
CA ALA A 167 -6.45 -19.73 1.35
C ALA A 167 -6.74 -21.17 1.77
N THR A 168 -7.63 -21.33 2.74
CA THR A 168 -8.12 -22.64 3.15
C THR A 168 -9.42 -22.91 2.40
N PRO A 169 -9.60 -24.09 1.79
CA PRO A 169 -10.89 -24.46 1.23
C PRO A 169 -11.89 -24.47 2.38
N PHE A 170 -12.96 -23.68 2.25
CA PHE A 170 -14.13 -23.77 3.11
C PHE A 170 -14.64 -25.22 3.11
N ALA A 171 -14.33 -25.95 4.19
CA ALA A 171 -15.00 -27.19 4.51
C ALA A 171 -16.24 -26.85 5.31
N GLN A 172 -17.41 -27.06 4.70
CA GLN A 172 -18.68 -27.19 5.39
C GLN A 172 -18.53 -28.16 6.56
N GLU A 173 -18.91 -27.71 7.76
CA GLU A 173 -19.76 -28.44 8.72
C GLU A 173 -19.97 -27.56 9.97
N SER A 174 -21.24 -27.46 10.37
CA SER A 174 -21.78 -26.66 11.48
C SER A 174 -21.24 -27.09 12.86
N TYR A 175 -21.14 -26.15 13.83
CA TYR A 175 -22.18 -26.01 14.89
C TYR A 175 -21.81 -25.03 16.03
N TYR A 176 -20.56 -24.60 16.25
CA TYR A 176 -20.21 -23.59 17.29
C TYR A 176 -18.81 -23.02 17.04
N GLU A 177 -18.49 -21.82 17.53
CA GLU A 177 -17.12 -21.24 17.50
C GLU A 177 -16.04 -22.18 18.09
N LYS A 178 -16.45 -23.15 18.92
CA LYS A 178 -15.61 -24.20 19.53
C LYS A 178 -15.55 -25.52 18.75
N ARG A 179 -16.31 -25.64 17.64
CA ARG A 179 -16.37 -26.82 16.77
C ARG A 179 -16.09 -26.51 15.30
N LEU A 180 -15.98 -25.23 14.93
CA LEU A 180 -15.39 -24.83 13.67
C LEU A 180 -13.92 -25.29 13.66
N LYS A 181 -13.53 -25.98 12.59
CA LYS A 181 -12.12 -26.38 12.39
C LYS A 181 -11.30 -25.10 12.28
N THR A 182 -10.60 -24.75 13.35
CA THR A 182 -9.82 -23.53 13.43
C THR A 182 -8.35 -23.89 13.51
N PHE A 183 -7.57 -23.32 12.58
CA PHE A 183 -6.12 -23.52 12.50
C PHE A 183 -5.33 -22.30 12.98
N VAL A 184 -6.03 -21.31 13.56
CA VAL A 184 -5.47 -20.09 14.16
C VAL A 184 -6.01 -19.91 15.59
N PRO A 185 -5.22 -19.44 16.56
CA PRO A 185 -5.73 -19.11 17.89
C PRO A 185 -6.86 -18.07 17.81
N LEU A 186 -8.00 -18.35 18.45
CA LEU A 186 -9.14 -17.44 18.45
C LEU A 186 -8.84 -16.19 19.29
N ARG A 187 -9.08 -15.02 18.71
CA ARG A 187 -9.01 -13.74 19.41
C ARG A 187 -10.39 -13.14 19.53
N VAL A 188 -10.73 -12.65 20.73
CA VAL A 188 -11.96 -11.87 20.94
C VAL A 188 -11.75 -10.48 20.35
N ILE A 189 -12.50 -10.16 19.29
CA ILE A 189 -12.57 -8.80 18.77
C ILE A 189 -13.72 -8.09 19.49
N PRO A 190 -13.47 -6.95 20.17
CA PRO A 190 -14.54 -6.16 20.77
C PRO A 190 -15.42 -5.59 19.64
N VAL A 191 -16.73 -5.56 19.85
CA VAL A 191 -17.61 -4.89 18.89
C VAL A 191 -17.26 -3.40 18.87
N PRO A 192 -17.00 -2.81 17.69
CA PRO A 192 -16.67 -1.39 17.60
C PRO A 192 -17.85 -0.53 18.08
N PRO A 193 -17.57 0.68 18.61
CA PRO A 193 -18.59 1.70 18.80
C PRO A 193 -19.40 1.95 17.52
N PRO A 194 -20.70 2.29 17.61
CA PRO A 194 -21.53 2.56 16.43
C PRO A 194 -20.95 3.64 15.52
N GLU A 195 -20.34 4.69 16.09
CA GLU A 195 -19.71 5.76 15.32
C GLU A 195 -18.57 5.26 14.43
N ASP A 196 -17.78 4.30 14.90
CA ASP A 196 -16.69 3.72 14.12
C ASP A 196 -17.24 2.86 12.98
N THR A 197 -18.35 2.16 13.22
CA THR A 197 -19.05 1.40 12.16
C THR A 197 -19.53 2.34 11.05
N TRP A 198 -20.21 3.44 11.40
CA TRP A 198 -20.69 4.39 10.40
C TRP A 198 -19.54 5.10 9.66
N ARG A 199 -18.45 5.44 10.36
CA ARG A 199 -17.24 5.96 9.71
C ARG A 199 -16.63 4.96 8.71
N ALA A 200 -16.65 3.65 9.02
CA ALA A 200 -16.19 2.62 8.10
C ALA A 200 -17.11 2.50 6.86
N VAL A 201 -18.42 2.66 7.04
CA VAL A 201 -19.40 2.67 5.93
C VAL A 201 -19.18 3.90 5.04
N ASP A 202 -19.01 5.08 5.62
CA ASP A 202 -18.71 6.30 4.87
C ASP A 202 -17.42 6.12 4.06
N ALA A 203 -16.36 5.59 4.67
CA ALA A 203 -15.11 5.30 3.98
C ALA A 203 -15.26 4.26 2.85
N LEU A 204 -16.14 3.28 3.01
CA LEU A 204 -16.47 2.31 1.97
C LEU A 204 -17.17 2.99 0.79
N LEU A 205 -18.20 3.80 1.05
CA LEU A 205 -18.97 4.52 0.05
C LEU A 205 -18.13 5.55 -0.71
N ASP A 206 -17.32 6.33 -0.01
CA ASP A 206 -16.35 7.26 -0.61
C ASP A 206 -15.36 6.52 -1.51
N GLY A 207 -14.91 5.34 -1.07
CA GLY A 207 -14.05 4.46 -1.86
C GLY A 207 -14.71 3.98 -3.16
N TRP A 208 -15.98 3.59 -3.11
CA TRP A 208 -16.77 3.21 -4.29
C TRP A 208 -17.01 4.39 -5.24
N GLN A 209 -17.35 5.56 -4.69
CA GLN A 209 -17.56 6.76 -5.48
C GLN A 209 -16.30 7.13 -6.24
N GLU A 210 -15.14 7.15 -5.58
CA GLU A 210 -13.89 7.44 -6.29
C GLU A 210 -13.55 6.37 -7.31
N ALA A 211 -13.69 5.09 -6.99
CA ALA A 211 -13.44 4.00 -7.94
C ALA A 211 -14.30 4.17 -9.21
N SER A 212 -15.54 4.62 -9.07
CA SER A 212 -16.43 4.94 -10.19
C SER A 212 -15.96 6.15 -11.02
N LEU A 213 -15.44 7.19 -10.37
CA LEU A 213 -14.86 8.35 -11.05
C LEU A 213 -13.56 7.99 -11.78
N LEU A 214 -12.70 7.20 -11.15
CA LEU A 214 -11.46 6.68 -11.74
C LEU A 214 -11.74 5.80 -12.96
N ALA A 215 -12.76 4.94 -12.91
CA ALA A 215 -13.19 4.12 -14.05
C ALA A 215 -13.57 4.95 -15.30
N GLN A 216 -13.90 6.23 -15.13
CA GLN A 216 -14.21 7.18 -16.19
C GLN A 216 -13.00 8.04 -16.59
N ALA A 217 -11.93 8.05 -15.80
CA ALA A 217 -10.70 8.78 -16.07
C ALA A 217 -9.80 7.99 -17.03
N HIS A 218 -9.72 8.45 -18.28
CA HIS A 218 -8.91 7.83 -19.34
C HIS A 218 -7.49 8.43 -19.41
N SER A 219 -6.82 8.61 -18.28
CA SER A 219 -5.44 9.15 -18.19
C SER A 219 -4.60 8.38 -17.19
N LEU A 220 -3.45 7.87 -17.62
CA LEU A 220 -2.52 7.13 -16.75
C LEU A 220 -1.94 8.00 -15.63
N ALA A 221 -1.58 9.24 -15.95
CA ALA A 221 -1.06 10.21 -14.99
C ALA A 221 -2.10 10.58 -13.92
N THR A 222 -3.40 10.58 -14.26
CA THR A 222 -4.47 10.77 -13.27
C THR A 222 -4.48 9.60 -12.28
N TRP A 223 -4.42 8.36 -12.76
CA TRP A 223 -4.42 7.16 -11.91
C TRP A 223 -3.19 7.12 -11.00
N GLU A 224 -2.00 7.44 -11.52
CA GLU A 224 -0.77 7.57 -10.73
C GLU A 224 -0.91 8.66 -9.68
N ALA A 225 -1.38 9.85 -10.07
CA ALA A 225 -1.55 10.98 -9.15
C ALA A 225 -2.51 10.66 -8.01
N VAL A 226 -3.65 10.01 -8.29
CA VAL A 226 -4.61 9.61 -7.25
C VAL A 226 -4.02 8.55 -6.34
N GLY A 227 -3.36 7.54 -6.88
CA GLY A 227 -2.67 6.52 -6.08
C GLY A 227 -1.67 7.15 -5.10
N ASN A 228 -0.85 8.07 -5.60
CA ASN A 228 0.10 8.84 -4.81
C ASN A 228 -0.58 9.72 -3.75
N LEU A 229 -1.59 10.50 -4.12
CA LEU A 229 -2.32 11.37 -3.17
C LEU A 229 -2.95 10.59 -2.02
N ARG A 230 -3.43 9.37 -2.25
CA ARG A 230 -3.98 8.48 -1.21
C ARG A 230 -2.93 7.89 -0.28
N VAL A 231 -1.66 7.92 -0.68
CA VAL A 231 -0.50 7.58 0.18
C VAL A 231 0.01 8.83 0.90
N TRP A 232 -0.03 9.99 0.27
CA TRP A 232 0.56 11.22 0.78
C TRP A 232 -0.33 11.96 1.78
N LEU A 233 -1.64 11.93 1.57
CA LEU A 233 -2.61 12.58 2.43
C LEU A 233 -3.03 11.65 3.58
N PRO A 234 -3.13 12.17 4.82
CA PRO A 234 -3.66 11.41 5.95
C PRO A 234 -5.18 11.18 5.85
N ASP A 235 -5.88 12.02 5.07
CA ASP A 235 -7.33 12.00 4.86
C ASP A 235 -7.68 12.14 3.35
N PRO A 236 -8.48 11.22 2.77
CA PRO A 236 -9.12 10.06 3.42
C PRO A 236 -8.09 9.01 3.89
N ARG A 237 -8.37 8.38 5.03
CA ARG A 237 -7.54 7.29 5.57
C ARG A 237 -7.34 6.20 4.51
N LEU A 238 -6.24 5.45 4.66
CA LEU A 238 -5.93 4.30 3.80
C LEU A 238 -7.17 3.41 3.61
N ARG A 239 -7.54 3.23 2.33
CA ARG A 239 -8.78 2.58 1.96
C ARG A 239 -8.85 1.14 2.41
N ILE A 240 -10.09 0.73 2.69
CA ILE A 240 -10.51 -0.66 2.89
C ILE A 240 -9.82 -1.56 1.85
N PRO A 241 -9.14 -2.65 2.28
CA PRO A 241 -8.45 -3.61 1.41
C PRO A 241 -9.23 -3.99 0.15
N TYR A 242 -10.53 -4.27 0.29
CA TYR A 242 -11.40 -4.58 -0.84
C TYR A 242 -11.40 -3.47 -1.91
N ILE A 243 -11.58 -2.21 -1.53
CA ILE A 243 -11.59 -1.08 -2.48
C ILE A 243 -10.23 -0.94 -3.17
N ARG A 244 -9.12 -1.17 -2.46
CA ARG A 244 -7.78 -1.11 -3.07
C ARG A 244 -7.58 -2.20 -4.12
N SER A 245 -7.99 -3.45 -3.81
CA SER A 245 -7.96 -4.54 -4.78
C SER A 245 -8.88 -4.24 -5.96
N TYR A 246 -10.11 -3.82 -5.68
CA TYR A 246 -11.11 -3.53 -6.69
C TYR A 246 -10.68 -2.40 -7.63
N THR A 247 -10.05 -1.35 -7.09
CA THR A 247 -9.48 -0.25 -7.90
C THR A 247 -8.44 -0.77 -8.89
N GLN A 248 -7.58 -1.71 -8.49
CA GLN A 248 -6.63 -2.36 -9.41
C GLN A 248 -7.35 -3.20 -10.48
N SER A 249 -8.36 -3.98 -10.08
CA SER A 249 -9.18 -4.77 -11.02
C SER A 249 -9.97 -3.91 -12.02
N ILE A 250 -10.43 -2.71 -11.62
CA ILE A 250 -11.06 -1.74 -12.53
C ILE A 250 -10.04 -1.26 -13.56
N PHE A 251 -8.82 -0.95 -13.12
CA PHE A 251 -7.79 -0.48 -14.03
C PHE A 251 -7.42 -1.54 -15.05
N TYR A 252 -7.20 -2.78 -14.60
CA TYR A 252 -6.80 -3.88 -15.47
C TYR A 252 -7.40 -5.21 -14.99
N ASP A 253 -8.13 -5.88 -15.88
CA ASP A 253 -8.85 -7.13 -15.58
C ASP A 253 -8.07 -8.41 -15.98
N GLY A 254 -6.84 -8.26 -16.46
CA GLY A 254 -6.04 -9.35 -17.02
C GLY A 254 -6.05 -9.42 -18.55
N LEU A 255 -6.95 -8.70 -19.22
CA LEU A 255 -7.13 -8.69 -20.67
C LEU A 255 -7.17 -7.28 -21.25
N LEU A 256 -7.99 -6.41 -20.66
CA LEU A 256 -8.25 -5.04 -21.11
C LEU A 256 -7.98 -4.04 -19.99
N ILE A 257 -7.67 -2.82 -20.41
CA ILE A 257 -7.49 -1.68 -19.52
C ILE A 257 -8.80 -0.93 -19.44
N LEU A 258 -9.28 -0.65 -18.23
CA LEU A 258 -10.59 -0.04 -17.96
C LEU A 258 -11.76 -0.80 -18.63
N ASN A 259 -11.58 -2.11 -18.87
CA ASN A 259 -12.50 -2.98 -19.62
C ASN A 259 -12.92 -2.41 -20.99
N LYS A 260 -12.06 -1.58 -21.60
CA LYS A 260 -12.36 -0.85 -22.84
C LYS A 260 -11.19 -0.81 -23.81
N PHE A 261 -9.98 -0.66 -23.29
CA PHE A 261 -8.81 -0.31 -24.07
C PHE A 261 -7.82 -1.47 -24.17
N SER A 262 -7.19 -1.56 -25.33
CA SER A 262 -6.09 -2.52 -25.56
C SER A 262 -4.79 -2.02 -24.94
N PHE A 263 -3.80 -2.89 -24.89
CA PHE A 263 -2.46 -2.53 -24.45
C PHE A 263 -1.82 -1.42 -25.30
N THR A 264 -2.08 -1.37 -26.61
CA THR A 264 -1.58 -0.31 -27.50
C THR A 264 -2.05 1.08 -27.08
N TRP A 265 -3.28 1.20 -26.56
CA TRP A 265 -3.78 2.46 -26.02
C TRP A 265 -2.97 2.92 -24.80
N MET A 266 -2.48 1.99 -23.97
CA MET A 266 -1.67 2.34 -22.81
C MET A 266 -0.30 2.89 -23.21
N VAL A 267 0.34 2.27 -24.20
CA VAL A 267 1.62 2.76 -24.74
C VAL A 267 1.43 4.15 -25.36
N GLU A 268 0.35 4.34 -26.12
CA GLU A 268 -0.05 5.64 -26.67
C GLU A 268 -0.21 6.69 -25.56
N ARG A 269 -0.97 6.38 -24.51
CA ARG A 269 -1.19 7.29 -23.37
C ARG A 269 0.08 7.58 -22.58
N PHE A 270 0.94 6.60 -22.37
CA PHE A 270 2.20 6.75 -21.67
C PHE A 270 3.07 7.84 -22.33
N PHE A 271 3.24 7.78 -23.66
CA PHE A 271 4.02 8.78 -24.39
C PHE A 271 3.27 10.11 -24.55
N TYR A 272 1.96 10.07 -24.81
CA TYR A 272 1.18 11.29 -24.94
C TYR A 272 1.13 12.11 -23.65
N GLU A 273 0.94 11.45 -22.51
CA GLU A 273 0.86 12.13 -21.21
C GLU A 273 2.23 12.59 -20.69
N THR A 274 3.32 11.90 -21.07
CA THR A 274 4.68 12.30 -20.64
C THR A 274 5.35 13.30 -21.58
N LEU A 275 5.15 13.18 -22.90
CA LEU A 275 5.85 13.98 -23.92
C LEU A 275 4.93 14.86 -24.78
N GLY A 276 3.61 14.68 -24.71
CA GLY A 276 2.66 15.39 -25.57
C GLY A 276 2.63 14.93 -27.02
N ILE A 277 3.26 13.79 -27.35
CA ILE A 277 3.29 13.22 -28.71
C ILE A 277 2.65 11.83 -28.76
N THR A 278 2.11 11.46 -29.91
CA THR A 278 1.47 10.15 -30.09
C THR A 278 2.51 9.04 -30.25
N TYR A 279 2.17 7.82 -29.86
CA TYR A 279 3.04 6.67 -30.13
C TYR A 279 3.13 6.38 -31.63
N TYR A 280 2.07 6.70 -32.38
CA TYR A 280 2.10 6.67 -33.84
C TYR A 280 3.21 7.55 -34.44
N ASP A 281 3.39 8.77 -33.92
CA ASP A 281 4.46 9.67 -34.40
C ASP A 281 5.85 9.11 -34.08
N ILE A 282 6.02 8.49 -32.91
CA ILE A 282 7.26 7.79 -32.54
C ILE A 282 7.55 6.65 -33.52
N VAL A 283 6.57 5.76 -33.76
CA VAL A 283 6.70 4.64 -34.71
C VAL A 283 7.09 5.14 -36.10
N LYS A 284 6.43 6.20 -36.56
CA LYS A 284 6.70 6.81 -37.88
C LYS A 284 8.12 7.38 -37.97
N THR A 285 8.60 8.03 -36.92
CA THR A 285 9.97 8.57 -36.87
C THR A 285 11.01 7.44 -36.83
N VAL A 286 10.77 6.39 -36.04
CA VAL A 286 11.64 5.21 -35.99
C VAL A 286 11.70 4.49 -37.33
N ALA A 287 10.55 4.23 -37.97
CA ALA A 287 10.48 3.55 -39.25
C ALA A 287 11.20 4.31 -40.39
N ARG A 288 11.27 5.65 -40.30
CA ARG A 288 12.02 6.47 -41.26
C ARG A 288 13.53 6.32 -41.14
N HIS A 289 14.04 6.09 -39.94
CA HIS A 289 15.48 6.07 -39.66
C HIS A 289 16.04 4.65 -39.49
N CYS A 290 15.21 3.66 -39.18
CA CYS A 290 15.57 2.24 -39.08
C CYS A 290 14.71 1.38 -40.04
N PRO A 291 15.10 1.23 -41.32
CA PRO A 291 14.38 0.41 -42.30
C PRO A 291 14.64 -1.11 -42.17
N SER A 292 15.17 -1.60 -41.05
CA SER A 292 15.45 -3.02 -40.81
C SER A 292 14.18 -3.88 -40.81
N ASN A 293 14.28 -5.15 -41.22
CA ASN A 293 13.16 -6.11 -41.24
C ASN A 293 12.58 -6.41 -39.84
N GLU A 294 13.31 -6.12 -38.77
CA GLU A 294 12.84 -6.23 -37.39
C GLU A 294 12.75 -4.83 -36.76
N SER A 295 11.55 -4.46 -36.30
CA SER A 295 11.33 -3.24 -35.53
C SER A 295 11.81 -3.44 -34.09
N PRO A 296 12.55 -2.49 -33.50
CA PRO A 296 12.98 -2.55 -32.09
C PRO A 296 11.88 -2.22 -31.08
N LEU A 297 10.67 -1.84 -31.53
CA LEU A 297 9.58 -1.36 -30.70
C LEU A 297 8.76 -2.44 -29.95
N PRO A 298 8.47 -3.63 -30.51
CA PRO A 298 7.69 -4.65 -29.82
C PRO A 298 8.29 -5.14 -28.47
N PRO A 299 9.62 -5.26 -28.30
CA PRO A 299 10.22 -5.49 -26.98
C PRO A 299 9.91 -4.39 -25.97
N ILE A 300 9.96 -3.12 -26.37
CA ILE A 300 9.68 -1.95 -25.52
C ILE A 300 8.22 -1.94 -25.11
N GLU A 301 7.31 -2.19 -26.04
CA GLU A 301 5.87 -2.37 -25.77
C GLU A 301 5.66 -3.45 -24.69
N ARG A 302 6.28 -4.62 -24.85
CA ARG A 302 6.19 -5.70 -23.84
C ARG A 302 6.78 -5.32 -22.49
N ILE A 303 7.80 -4.47 -22.44
CA ILE A 303 8.37 -3.96 -21.19
C ILE A 303 7.37 -2.99 -20.54
N ILE A 304 6.83 -2.02 -21.29
CA ILE A 304 5.81 -1.09 -20.78
C ILE A 304 4.61 -1.86 -20.21
N HIS A 305 4.19 -2.96 -20.85
CA HIS A 305 3.18 -3.88 -20.33
C HIS A 305 3.57 -4.44 -18.96
N LYS A 306 4.78 -4.97 -18.83
CA LYS A 306 5.25 -5.53 -17.56
C LYS A 306 5.51 -4.48 -16.48
N LEU A 307 5.64 -3.21 -16.83
CA LEU A 307 5.96 -2.14 -15.90
C LEU A 307 4.73 -1.46 -15.31
N ILE A 308 3.76 -1.13 -16.17
CA ILE A 308 2.57 -0.40 -15.74
C ILE A 308 1.59 -1.34 -15.02
N THR A 309 1.56 -2.63 -15.35
CA THR A 309 0.56 -3.56 -14.80
C THR A 309 0.92 -4.13 -13.42
N PRO A 310 2.21 -4.31 -13.04
CA PRO A 310 2.52 -4.70 -11.65
C PRO A 310 3.77 -4.08 -10.98
N HIS A 311 4.83 -3.66 -11.67
CA HIS A 311 6.10 -3.27 -11.02
C HIS A 311 7.02 -2.42 -11.90
N ILE A 312 7.46 -1.27 -11.37
CA ILE A 312 8.52 -0.45 -11.99
C ILE A 312 9.88 -1.18 -11.89
N ARG A 313 10.51 -1.51 -13.02
CA ARG A 313 11.83 -2.16 -13.15
C ARG A 313 12.71 -1.36 -14.10
N GLY A 314 14.02 -1.39 -13.90
CA GLY A 314 15.02 -0.67 -14.72
C GLY A 314 15.15 -1.12 -16.18
N LEU A 315 14.38 -2.11 -16.62
CA LEU A 315 14.42 -2.71 -17.95
C LEU A 315 14.07 -1.72 -19.08
N LEU A 316 13.16 -0.76 -18.83
CA LEU A 316 12.72 0.19 -19.87
C LEU A 316 13.79 1.20 -20.23
N TYR A 317 14.58 1.66 -19.25
CA TYR A 317 15.63 2.64 -19.50
C TYR A 317 16.74 2.07 -20.39
N ASP A 318 17.21 0.85 -20.12
CA ASP A 318 18.24 0.19 -20.92
C ASP A 318 17.74 -0.04 -22.38
N ALA A 319 16.51 -0.55 -22.53
CA ALA A 319 15.91 -0.79 -23.85
C ALA A 319 15.70 0.50 -24.67
N LEU A 320 15.26 1.59 -24.04
CA LEU A 320 15.10 2.88 -24.72
C LEU A 320 16.44 3.52 -25.06
N THR A 321 17.46 3.35 -24.21
CA THR A 321 18.82 3.85 -24.47
C THR A 321 19.46 3.13 -25.65
N GLU A 322 19.29 1.81 -25.74
CA GLU A 322 19.75 1.03 -26.90
C GLU A 322 19.03 1.47 -28.18
N LEU A 323 17.70 1.66 -28.13
CA LEU A 323 16.91 2.18 -29.25
C LEU A 323 17.43 3.55 -29.73
N THR A 324 17.58 4.52 -28.83
CA THR A 324 18.04 5.86 -29.23
C THR A 324 19.47 5.86 -29.72
N SER A 325 20.33 5.01 -29.16
CA SER A 325 21.71 4.85 -29.63
C SER A 325 21.75 4.34 -31.08
N GLU A 326 20.84 3.43 -31.46
CA GLU A 326 20.70 2.99 -32.85
C GLU A 326 20.14 4.12 -33.75
N LEU A 327 19.15 4.88 -33.28
CA LEU A 327 18.59 6.01 -34.04
C LEU A 327 19.61 7.14 -34.28
N GLU A 328 20.48 7.41 -33.30
CA GLU A 328 21.55 8.40 -33.43
C GLU A 328 22.58 7.99 -34.51
N LYS A 329 22.90 6.69 -34.62
CA LYS A 329 23.76 6.17 -35.71
C LYS A 329 23.16 6.45 -37.10
N HIS A 330 21.84 6.62 -37.18
CA HIS A 330 21.11 6.92 -38.41
C HIS A 330 20.82 8.42 -38.61
N ASN A 331 21.61 9.31 -38.00
CA ASN A 331 21.58 10.78 -38.16
C ASN A 331 20.29 11.48 -37.68
N LEU A 332 19.59 10.93 -36.69
CA LEU A 332 18.48 11.64 -36.05
C LEU A 332 19.02 12.88 -35.28
N PRO A 333 18.44 14.08 -35.46
CA PRO A 333 18.88 15.27 -34.74
C PRO A 333 18.67 15.13 -33.22
N LYS A 334 19.64 15.58 -32.42
CA LYS A 334 19.55 15.60 -30.94
C LYS A 334 18.43 16.49 -30.38
N SER A 335 17.89 17.38 -31.21
CA SER A 335 16.74 18.23 -30.88
C SER A 335 15.40 17.52 -31.11
N ASP A 336 15.39 16.32 -31.70
CA ASP A 336 14.16 15.55 -31.89
C ASP A 336 13.72 14.95 -30.55
N ILE A 337 12.45 15.10 -30.22
CA ILE A 337 11.85 14.62 -28.98
C ILE A 337 12.01 13.09 -28.79
N VAL A 338 12.10 12.33 -29.90
CA VAL A 338 12.32 10.86 -29.87
C VAL A 338 13.71 10.51 -29.31
N THR A 339 14.68 11.42 -29.35
CA THR A 339 15.98 11.20 -28.70
C THR A 339 15.90 11.24 -27.16
N GLN A 340 14.81 11.78 -26.60
CA GLN A 340 14.58 11.87 -25.16
C GLN A 340 13.76 10.71 -24.58
N LEU A 341 13.46 9.66 -25.36
CA LEU A 341 12.77 8.48 -24.84
C LEU A 341 13.46 7.85 -23.60
N PRO A 342 14.80 7.76 -23.50
CA PRO A 342 15.47 7.29 -22.29
C PRO A 342 15.16 8.19 -21.09
N THR A 343 15.13 9.50 -21.28
CA THR A 343 14.80 10.49 -20.23
C THR A 343 13.38 10.27 -19.71
N VAL A 344 12.41 9.88 -20.56
CA VAL A 344 11.05 9.49 -20.12
C VAL A 344 11.10 8.31 -19.13
N ALA A 345 11.85 7.26 -19.45
CA ALA A 345 12.01 6.13 -18.51
C ALA A 345 12.72 6.54 -17.21
N LEU A 346 13.65 7.50 -17.26
CA LEU A 346 14.30 8.04 -16.07
C LEU A 346 13.35 8.84 -15.19
N VAL A 347 12.48 9.69 -15.74
CA VAL A 347 11.46 10.44 -14.98
C VAL A 347 10.61 9.50 -14.14
N TRP A 348 10.07 8.44 -14.77
CA TRP A 348 9.26 7.43 -14.08
C TRP A 348 10.07 6.64 -13.04
N ARG A 349 11.31 6.25 -13.36
CA ARG A 349 12.20 5.56 -12.43
C ARG A 349 12.53 6.41 -11.21
N LEU A 350 12.89 7.68 -11.40
CA LEU A 350 13.28 8.60 -10.33
C LEU A 350 12.06 8.98 -9.47
N SER A 351 10.88 9.13 -10.08
CA SER A 351 9.60 9.23 -9.36
C SER A 351 9.41 8.03 -8.43
N ALA A 352 9.56 6.80 -8.94
CA ALA A 352 9.43 5.59 -8.15
C ALA A 352 10.43 5.48 -7.00
N ILE A 353 11.70 5.85 -7.24
CA ILE A 353 12.74 5.85 -6.21
C ILE A 353 12.37 6.84 -5.10
N ARG A 354 11.94 8.06 -5.46
CA ARG A 354 11.47 9.07 -4.50
C ARG A 354 10.33 8.49 -3.65
N GLU A 355 9.33 7.87 -4.28
CA GLU A 355 8.20 7.27 -3.55
C GLU A 355 8.63 6.16 -2.59
N VAL A 356 9.58 5.30 -2.99
CA VAL A 356 10.13 4.25 -2.12
C VAL A 356 10.77 4.86 -0.87
N VAL A 357 11.54 5.95 -1.01
CA VAL A 357 12.22 6.59 0.12
C VAL A 357 11.23 7.34 1.02
N PHE A 358 10.30 8.11 0.45
CA PHE A 358 9.29 8.83 1.25
C PHE A 358 8.28 7.89 1.92
N SER A 359 7.90 6.79 1.28
CA SER A 359 7.10 5.73 1.93
C SER A 359 7.83 5.12 3.13
N ALA A 360 9.15 5.02 3.08
CA ALA A 360 9.93 4.53 4.22
C ALA A 360 9.95 5.49 5.41
N PHE A 361 9.81 6.81 5.19
CA PHE A 361 9.56 7.78 6.26
C PHE A 361 8.17 7.58 6.88
N GLN A 362 7.14 7.45 6.04
CA GLN A 362 5.75 7.22 6.47
C GLN A 362 5.58 5.95 7.30
N LEU A 363 6.28 4.88 6.92
CA LEU A 363 6.28 3.61 7.62
C LEU A 363 7.26 3.56 8.81
N GLU A 364 7.86 4.71 9.17
CA GLU A 364 8.82 4.86 10.26
C GLU A 364 9.98 3.85 10.19
N LEU A 365 10.42 3.50 8.98
CA LEU A 365 11.44 2.49 8.79
C LEU A 365 12.84 3.00 9.15
N PHE A 366 13.10 4.31 9.04
CA PHE A 366 14.40 4.89 9.32
C PHE A 366 14.58 5.19 10.82
N ALA A 367 15.63 4.62 11.41
CA ALA A 367 16.12 5.06 12.71
C ALA A 367 16.63 6.51 12.63
N LEU A 368 16.72 7.20 13.78
CA LEU A 368 17.17 8.60 13.84
C LEU A 368 18.52 8.84 13.12
N GLU A 369 19.48 7.93 13.29
CA GLU A 369 20.80 8.01 12.65
C GLU A 369 20.76 7.78 11.12
N GLU A 370 19.70 7.12 10.60
CA GLU A 370 19.52 6.82 9.17
C GLU A 370 18.82 7.96 8.41
N ARG A 371 18.08 8.83 9.11
CA ARG A 371 17.24 9.89 8.52
C ARG A 371 18.03 10.94 7.72
N PRO A 372 19.18 11.46 8.19
CA PRO A 372 19.94 12.44 7.41
C PRO A 372 20.36 11.87 6.06
N LEU A 373 20.84 10.62 6.06
CA LEU A 373 21.24 9.93 4.83
C LEU A 373 20.06 9.74 3.86
N ALA A 374 18.87 9.42 4.37
CA ALA A 374 17.66 9.30 3.55
C ALA A 374 17.24 10.64 2.93
N TYR A 375 17.33 11.75 3.67
CA TYR A 375 17.06 13.08 3.13
C TYR A 375 18.07 13.52 2.07
N TRP A 376 19.36 13.31 2.35
CA TRP A 376 20.42 13.58 1.38
C TRP A 376 20.17 12.81 0.08
N TYR A 377 19.92 11.50 0.19
CA TYR A 377 19.66 10.66 -0.98
C TYR A 377 18.41 11.11 -1.74
N SER A 378 17.34 11.49 -1.02
CA SER A 378 16.11 12.03 -1.63
C SER A 378 16.41 13.31 -2.42
N ALA A 379 17.21 14.23 -1.87
CA ALA A 379 17.63 15.45 -2.55
C ALA A 379 18.43 15.15 -3.83
N GLN A 380 19.36 14.18 -3.80
CA GLN A 380 20.12 13.76 -4.97
C GLN A 380 19.24 13.15 -6.06
N VAL A 381 18.26 12.31 -5.68
CA VAL A 381 17.29 11.74 -6.64
C VAL A 381 16.45 12.84 -7.28
N MET A 382 16.05 13.86 -6.51
CA MET A 382 15.29 15.00 -7.02
C MET A 382 16.11 15.90 -7.94
N GLU A 383 17.39 16.10 -7.67
CA GLU A 383 18.33 16.81 -8.57
C GLU A 383 18.39 16.16 -9.96
N GLU A 384 18.61 14.84 -10.00
CA GLU A 384 18.64 14.06 -11.25
C GLU A 384 17.27 14.11 -11.96
N HIS A 385 16.19 14.12 -11.19
CA HIS A 385 14.83 14.21 -11.73
C HIS A 385 14.59 15.59 -12.35
N LEU A 386 14.95 16.67 -11.68
CA LEU A 386 14.83 18.04 -12.20
C LEU A 386 15.65 18.21 -13.48
N SER A 387 16.86 17.65 -13.55
CA SER A 387 17.68 17.63 -14.77
C SER A 387 17.00 16.91 -15.94
N CYS A 388 16.25 15.84 -15.67
CA CYS A 388 15.44 15.16 -16.67
C CYS A 388 14.26 16.04 -17.14
N LEU A 389 13.54 16.67 -16.20
CA LEU A 389 12.41 17.54 -16.52
C LEU A 389 12.84 18.78 -17.30
N ASP A 390 13.99 19.39 -16.99
CA ASP A 390 14.53 20.55 -17.73
C ASP A 390 14.78 20.22 -19.21
N LYS A 391 15.33 19.03 -19.49
CA LYS A 391 15.51 18.55 -20.87
C LYS A 391 14.16 18.43 -21.59
N LEU A 392 13.15 17.88 -20.92
CA LEU A 392 11.81 17.71 -21.50
C LEU A 392 11.08 19.04 -21.70
N LEU A 393 11.15 19.97 -20.74
CA LEU A 393 10.52 21.30 -20.83
C LEU A 393 10.97 22.09 -22.06
N SER A 394 12.21 21.89 -22.51
CA SER A 394 12.74 22.57 -23.69
C SER A 394 12.15 22.06 -25.03
N LEU A 395 11.53 20.88 -25.04
CA LEU A 395 11.09 20.18 -26.26
C LEU A 395 9.58 19.95 -26.31
N VAL A 396 8.92 19.79 -25.16
CA VAL A 396 7.47 19.55 -25.10
C VAL A 396 6.70 20.82 -25.45
N ASN A 397 5.60 20.67 -26.18
CA ASN A 397 4.75 21.80 -26.58
C ASN A 397 4.17 22.51 -25.35
N LYS A 398 4.42 23.81 -25.21
CA LYS A 398 3.99 24.66 -24.09
C LYS A 398 2.48 24.70 -23.86
N GLU A 399 1.69 24.47 -24.90
CA GLU A 399 0.23 24.46 -24.80
C GLU A 399 -0.33 23.08 -24.40
N SER A 400 0.52 22.05 -24.34
CA SER A 400 0.07 20.69 -24.03
C SER A 400 -0.17 20.49 -22.53
N PRO A 401 -1.12 19.61 -22.14
CA PRO A 401 -1.28 19.19 -20.75
C PRO A 401 -0.02 18.53 -20.17
N ALA A 402 0.77 17.83 -21.01
CA ALA A 402 2.06 17.27 -20.61
C ALA A 402 3.03 18.36 -20.12
N TYR A 403 3.10 19.50 -20.82
CA TYR A 403 3.93 20.63 -20.38
C TYR A 403 3.48 21.18 -19.03
N GLN A 404 2.18 21.34 -18.83
CA GLN A 404 1.62 21.81 -17.56
C GLN A 404 1.93 20.85 -16.40
N GLU A 405 1.86 19.54 -16.65
CA GLU A 405 2.23 18.53 -15.66
C GLU A 405 3.73 18.56 -15.34
N ILE A 406 4.60 18.64 -16.36
CA ILE A 406 6.05 18.75 -16.16
C ILE A 406 6.39 20.03 -15.38
N GLN A 407 5.76 21.17 -15.69
CA GLN A 407 5.98 22.43 -14.98
C GLN A 407 5.54 22.33 -13.51
N PHE A 408 4.39 21.71 -13.25
CA PHE A 408 3.93 21.44 -11.89
C PHE A 408 4.92 20.56 -11.13
N GLN A 409 5.34 19.44 -11.72
CA GLN A 409 6.31 18.53 -11.12
C GLN A 409 7.65 19.20 -10.87
N TYR A 410 8.11 20.05 -11.79
CA TYR A 410 9.35 20.80 -11.64
C TYR A 410 9.30 21.67 -10.38
N GLN A 411 8.27 22.52 -10.26
CA GLN A 411 8.11 23.41 -9.10
C GLN A 411 7.95 22.63 -7.79
N LEU A 412 7.14 21.57 -7.79
CA LEU A 412 6.98 20.70 -6.63
C LEU A 412 8.31 20.05 -6.21
N LEU A 413 9.06 19.50 -7.17
CA LEU A 413 10.33 18.84 -6.88
C LEU A 413 11.42 19.82 -6.44
N THR A 414 11.46 21.05 -6.97
CA THR A 414 12.35 22.09 -6.47
C THR A 414 12.08 22.38 -4.98
N ALA A 415 10.80 22.51 -4.59
CA ALA A 415 10.44 22.72 -3.20
C ALA A 415 10.77 21.51 -2.31
N LEU A 416 10.47 20.29 -2.76
CA LEU A 416 10.78 19.07 -2.02
C LEU A 416 12.29 18.82 -1.88
N GLN A 417 13.08 19.15 -2.91
CA GLN A 417 14.54 19.08 -2.88
C GLN A 417 15.09 20.06 -1.85
N ALA A 418 14.64 21.32 -1.86
CA ALA A 418 15.02 22.33 -0.88
C ALA A 418 14.70 21.89 0.56
N LEU A 419 13.49 21.37 0.80
CA LEU A 419 13.10 20.81 2.11
C LEU A 419 13.96 19.60 2.51
N SER A 420 14.27 18.71 1.57
CA SER A 420 15.10 17.52 1.86
C SER A 420 16.55 17.89 2.14
N THR A 421 17.13 18.81 1.37
CA THR A 421 18.47 19.34 1.64
C THR A 421 18.53 20.01 2.99
N THR A 422 17.53 20.82 3.33
CA THR A 422 17.44 21.47 4.63
C THR A 422 17.28 20.47 5.77
N ALA A 423 16.40 19.48 5.64
CA ALA A 423 16.22 18.44 6.62
C ALA A 423 17.50 17.60 6.81
N PHE A 424 18.25 17.33 5.74
CA PHE A 424 19.56 16.70 5.82
C PHE A 424 20.54 17.53 6.65
N VAL A 425 20.73 18.81 6.30
CA VAL A 425 21.66 19.71 7.00
C VAL A 425 21.29 19.86 8.47
N ALA A 426 20.01 20.10 8.77
CA ALA A 426 19.53 20.30 10.13
C ALA A 426 19.61 19.04 11.01
N SER A 427 19.65 17.85 10.40
CA SER A 427 19.76 16.57 11.13
C SER A 427 21.14 15.92 11.02
N MET A 428 22.10 16.56 10.35
CA MET A 428 23.39 15.97 10.00
C MET A 428 24.19 15.47 11.22
N SER A 429 24.06 16.13 12.39
CA SER A 429 24.75 15.70 13.62
C SER A 429 24.25 14.37 14.19
N LEU A 430 23.10 13.86 13.73
CA LEU A 430 22.60 12.52 14.08
C LEU A 430 23.31 11.41 13.30
N LEU A 431 24.05 11.73 12.25
CA LEU A 431 24.69 10.75 11.37
C LEU A 431 25.83 10.04 12.12
N SER A 432 25.70 8.71 12.29
CA SER A 432 26.74 7.89 12.90
C SER A 432 27.82 7.53 11.87
N LEU A 433 29.06 7.98 12.04
CA LEU A 433 30.19 7.63 11.17
C LEU A 433 30.77 6.22 11.45
N ASP A 434 30.08 5.38 12.24
CA ASP A 434 30.46 3.98 12.43
C ASP A 434 30.08 3.14 11.19
N TRP A 435 31.05 2.97 10.30
CA TRP A 435 30.91 2.21 9.06
C TRP A 435 30.47 0.75 9.27
N ASN A 436 30.81 0.13 10.39
CA ASN A 436 30.43 -1.26 10.68
C ASN A 436 28.92 -1.40 10.91
N ARG A 437 28.29 -0.36 11.46
CA ARG A 437 26.85 -0.30 11.70
C ARG A 437 26.09 0.30 10.53
N MET A 438 26.61 1.38 9.95
CA MET A 438 25.98 2.12 8.87
C MET A 438 25.85 1.29 7.58
N ARG A 439 26.89 0.56 7.18
CA ARG A 439 26.90 -0.18 5.91
C ARG A 439 25.85 -1.31 5.85
N PRO A 440 25.74 -2.22 6.83
CA PRO A 440 24.69 -3.24 6.83
C PRO A 440 23.29 -2.65 6.90
N ALA A 441 23.11 -1.59 7.71
CA ALA A 441 21.84 -0.89 7.82
C ALA A 441 21.41 -0.29 6.47
N PHE A 442 22.32 0.43 5.81
CA PHE A 442 22.13 0.97 4.48
C PHE A 442 21.76 -0.10 3.45
N LEU A 443 22.54 -1.19 3.34
CA LEU A 443 22.25 -2.26 2.39
C LEU A 443 20.89 -2.93 2.65
N ARG A 444 20.47 -3.04 3.92
CA ARG A 444 19.15 -3.56 4.28
C ARG A 444 18.02 -2.62 3.83
N ARG A 445 18.16 -1.30 4.02
CA ARG A 445 17.14 -0.30 3.61
C ARG A 445 17.04 -0.17 2.09
N TYR A 446 18.18 -0.18 1.42
CA TYR A 446 18.29 0.03 -0.03
C TYR A 446 18.49 -1.27 -0.81
N LYS A 447 18.10 -2.42 -0.25
CA LYS A 447 18.25 -3.75 -0.89
C LYS A 447 17.63 -3.82 -2.30
N TRP A 448 16.61 -3.00 -2.55
CA TRP A 448 15.94 -2.91 -3.84
C TRP A 448 16.85 -2.33 -4.94
N ALA A 449 17.87 -1.55 -4.58
CA ALA A 449 18.83 -0.95 -5.50
C ALA A 449 20.00 -1.90 -5.84
N PHE A 450 20.25 -2.93 -5.04
CA PHE A 450 21.42 -3.82 -5.19
C PHE A 450 21.02 -5.23 -5.59
N ARG A 451 20.01 -5.34 -6.45
CA ARG A 451 19.50 -6.62 -6.94
C ARG A 451 20.48 -7.21 -7.98
N PRO A 452 20.88 -8.51 -7.88
CA PRO A 452 21.84 -9.12 -8.80
C PRO A 452 21.38 -9.07 -10.27
N GLU A 453 20.07 -9.02 -10.51
CA GLU A 453 19.53 -8.92 -11.87
C GLU A 453 19.96 -7.63 -12.59
N TYR A 454 20.37 -6.59 -11.85
CA TYR A 454 20.80 -5.31 -12.40
C TYR A 454 22.19 -5.38 -13.03
N ASP A 455 23.01 -6.36 -12.66
CA ASP A 455 24.34 -6.57 -13.25
C ASP A 455 24.26 -7.03 -14.72
N ASN A 456 23.08 -7.43 -15.19
CA ASN A 456 22.86 -7.83 -16.58
C ASN A 456 22.69 -6.64 -17.55
N PHE A 457 22.50 -5.42 -17.03
CA PHE A 457 22.27 -4.24 -17.86
C PHE A 457 23.58 -3.61 -18.31
N LYS A 458 23.62 -3.13 -19.56
CA LYS A 458 24.79 -2.44 -20.12
C LYS A 458 24.84 -0.98 -19.68
N THR A 459 23.68 -0.35 -19.55
CA THR A 459 23.58 1.07 -19.20
C THR A 459 23.82 1.28 -17.71
N PRO A 460 24.66 2.25 -17.30
CA PRO A 460 24.91 2.53 -15.89
C PRO A 460 23.63 2.93 -15.17
N ALA A 461 23.53 2.50 -13.93
CA ALA A 461 22.30 2.56 -13.19
C ALA A 461 22.08 3.95 -12.58
N VAL A 462 21.04 4.67 -13.04
CA VAL A 462 20.75 6.04 -12.59
C VAL A 462 19.95 6.03 -11.28
N GLY A 463 20.27 6.97 -10.39
CA GLY A 463 19.61 7.16 -9.09
C GLY A 463 19.97 6.14 -8.02
N HIS A 464 21.05 5.36 -8.17
CA HIS A 464 21.47 4.42 -7.11
C HIS A 464 22.08 5.16 -5.92
N PRO A 465 21.80 4.71 -4.68
CA PRO A 465 22.34 5.37 -3.50
C PRO A 465 23.84 5.03 -3.37
N MET A 466 24.67 6.06 -3.18
CA MET A 466 26.13 5.94 -3.13
C MET A 466 26.66 6.28 -1.74
N LEU A 467 26.72 5.28 -0.85
CA LEU A 467 27.10 5.49 0.55
C LEU A 467 28.47 6.16 0.73
N TYR A 468 29.44 5.87 -0.15
CA TYR A 468 30.80 6.42 -0.06
C TYR A 468 30.87 7.94 -0.29
N ARG A 469 29.83 8.56 -0.90
CA ARG A 469 29.77 10.02 -1.11
C ARG A 469 29.36 10.78 0.15
N ILE A 470 28.92 10.11 1.21
CA ILE A 470 28.37 10.80 2.38
C ILE A 470 29.42 11.66 3.09
N SER A 471 30.67 11.18 3.20
CA SER A 471 31.73 11.91 3.90
C SER A 471 32.12 13.19 3.17
N THR A 472 32.16 13.14 1.83
CA THR A 472 32.46 14.33 1.03
C THR A 472 31.32 15.33 1.11
N VAL A 473 30.07 14.86 1.00
CA VAL A 473 28.92 15.78 1.04
C VAL A 473 28.74 16.43 2.41
N CYS A 474 28.99 15.71 3.51
CA CYS A 474 28.98 16.34 4.82
C CYS A 474 30.04 17.44 4.93
N ALA A 475 31.25 17.21 4.40
CA ALA A 475 32.31 18.23 4.39
C ALA A 475 31.91 19.43 3.53
N ASP A 476 31.44 19.19 2.31
CA ASP A 476 31.00 20.24 1.38
C ASP A 476 29.87 21.08 1.99
N ALA A 477 28.92 20.46 2.70
CA ALA A 477 27.81 21.16 3.36
C ALA A 477 28.28 22.09 4.49
N PHE A 478 29.31 21.72 5.24
CA PHE A 478 29.89 22.60 6.27
C PHE A 478 30.69 23.77 5.69
N GLU A 479 31.30 23.58 4.51
CA GLU A 479 32.08 24.61 3.83
C GLU A 479 31.22 25.63 3.06
N ASP A 480 29.95 25.32 2.81
CA ASP A 480 29.02 26.24 2.14
C ASP A 480 28.55 27.37 3.06
N GLU A 481 29.35 28.45 3.12
CA GLU A 481 29.01 29.66 3.88
C GLU A 481 27.79 30.42 3.31
N LEU A 482 27.35 30.11 2.08
CA LEU A 482 26.23 30.77 1.42
C LEU A 482 24.90 30.04 1.65
N PHE A 483 24.93 28.78 2.10
CA PHE A 483 23.73 28.02 2.34
C PHE A 483 22.99 28.50 3.60
N SER A 484 21.71 28.86 3.41
CA SER A 484 20.80 29.25 4.48
C SER A 484 19.67 28.23 4.60
N PRO A 485 19.64 27.41 5.68
CA PRO A 485 18.55 26.46 5.91
C PRO A 485 17.17 27.12 5.96
N SER A 486 16.99 28.17 6.77
CA SER A 486 15.71 28.91 6.79
C SER A 486 15.41 29.60 5.46
N GLY A 487 16.41 30.19 4.78
CA GLY A 487 16.22 30.76 3.45
C GLY A 487 15.76 29.74 2.41
N SER A 488 16.25 28.49 2.49
CA SER A 488 15.82 27.39 1.63
C SER A 488 14.38 26.95 1.93
N VAL A 489 13.98 26.94 3.22
CA VAL A 489 12.59 26.69 3.64
C VAL A 489 11.66 27.80 3.15
N GLU A 490 12.07 29.07 3.23
CA GLU A 490 11.32 30.21 2.73
C GLU A 490 11.14 30.14 1.21
N MET A 491 12.20 29.78 0.46
CA MET A 491 12.12 29.53 -0.98
C MET A 491 11.12 28.42 -1.30
N ALA A 492 11.20 27.27 -0.61
CA ALA A 492 10.26 26.17 -0.78
C ALA A 492 8.81 26.61 -0.48
N GLN A 493 8.60 27.35 0.62
CA GLN A 493 7.28 27.89 0.99
C GLN A 493 6.73 28.83 -0.09
N SER A 494 7.58 29.71 -0.65
CA SER A 494 7.20 30.64 -1.71
C SER A 494 6.79 29.91 -2.99
N ILE A 495 7.54 28.89 -3.41
CA ILE A 495 7.20 28.08 -4.59
C ILE A 495 5.86 27.36 -4.39
N LEU A 496 5.68 26.70 -3.25
CA LEU A 496 4.45 25.96 -2.93
C LEU A 496 3.23 26.88 -2.82
N SER A 497 3.40 28.05 -2.19
CA SER A 497 2.33 29.06 -2.08
C SER A 497 1.98 29.63 -3.46
N GLY A 498 2.97 29.89 -4.31
CA GLY A 498 2.75 30.32 -5.70
C GLY A 498 1.98 29.29 -6.53
N LEU A 499 2.23 27.99 -6.34
CA LEU A 499 1.43 26.92 -6.96
C LEU A 499 -0.04 26.94 -6.48
N ILE A 500 -0.27 27.18 -5.19
CA ILE A 500 -1.61 27.26 -4.61
C ILE A 500 -2.36 28.51 -5.11
N ASP A 501 -1.71 29.67 -5.08
CA ASP A 501 -2.29 30.96 -5.47
C ASP A 501 -2.62 31.02 -6.96
N SER A 502 -1.79 30.39 -7.79
CA SER A 502 -2.06 30.26 -9.23
C SER A 502 -3.11 29.19 -9.56
N GLY A 503 -3.51 28.36 -8.60
CA GLY A 503 -4.40 27.21 -8.83
C GLY A 503 -3.78 26.15 -9.76
N SER A 504 -2.45 26.14 -9.90
CA SER A 504 -1.74 25.24 -10.81
C SER A 504 -1.70 23.82 -10.24
N SER A 505 -2.64 22.99 -10.65
CA SER A 505 -2.70 21.58 -10.25
C SER A 505 -2.00 20.64 -11.23
N GLY A 506 -1.24 21.13 -12.21
CA GLY A 506 -0.72 20.31 -13.31
C GLY A 506 -1.79 19.89 -14.33
N GLY A 507 -1.35 19.27 -15.43
CA GLY A 507 -2.18 19.01 -16.60
C GLY A 507 -3.13 17.82 -16.49
N PHE A 508 -2.89 16.90 -15.55
CA PHE A 508 -3.64 15.64 -15.43
C PHE A 508 -4.28 15.39 -14.06
N ALA A 509 -4.40 16.42 -13.21
CA ALA A 509 -5.04 16.22 -11.90
C ALA A 509 -6.56 16.00 -11.98
N GLY A 510 -7.22 16.45 -13.06
CA GLY A 510 -8.64 16.23 -13.30
C GLY A 510 -9.52 16.62 -12.11
N LEU A 511 -10.38 15.70 -11.66
CA LEU A 511 -11.28 15.90 -10.52
C LEU A 511 -10.53 15.99 -9.17
N TRP A 512 -9.29 15.53 -9.11
CA TRP A 512 -8.45 15.51 -7.90
C TRP A 512 -7.51 16.71 -7.77
N ALA A 513 -7.70 17.75 -8.60
CA ALA A 513 -6.98 19.01 -8.47
C ALA A 513 -7.06 19.58 -7.05
N MET A 514 -8.21 19.47 -6.39
CA MET A 514 -8.40 19.94 -5.02
C MET A 514 -7.60 19.13 -3.98
N ASP A 515 -7.47 17.81 -4.17
CA ASP A 515 -6.65 16.96 -3.31
C ASP A 515 -5.16 17.27 -3.48
N ARG A 516 -4.74 17.53 -4.73
CA ARG A 516 -3.38 18.00 -5.02
C ARG A 516 -3.10 19.36 -4.34
N MET A 517 -4.06 20.29 -4.36
CA MET A 517 -3.96 21.55 -3.61
C MET A 517 -3.93 21.34 -2.10
N ARG A 518 -4.71 20.38 -1.56
CA ARG A 518 -4.67 20.02 -0.14
C ARG A 518 -3.29 19.51 0.25
N PHE A 519 -2.69 18.65 -0.58
CA PHE A 519 -1.34 18.15 -0.39
C PHE A 519 -0.30 19.29 -0.39
N LEU A 520 -0.38 20.25 -1.32
CA LEU A 520 0.50 21.42 -1.31
C LEU A 520 0.37 22.23 -0.01
N ARG A 521 -0.86 22.41 0.51
CA ARG A 521 -1.06 23.11 1.79
C ARG A 521 -0.41 22.37 2.96
N HIS A 522 -0.44 21.04 2.97
CA HIS A 522 0.24 20.24 4.00
C HIS A 522 1.77 20.41 3.92
N LEU A 523 2.34 20.51 2.71
CA LEU A 523 3.76 20.84 2.55
C LEU A 523 4.09 22.26 3.02
N VAL A 524 3.21 23.24 2.77
CA VAL A 524 3.38 24.60 3.31
C VAL A 524 3.39 24.59 4.84
N GLN A 525 2.52 23.80 5.48
CA GLN A 525 2.54 23.61 6.94
C GLN A 525 3.85 22.97 7.43
N ALA A 526 4.42 22.03 6.67
CA ALA A 526 5.74 21.48 6.98
C ALA A 526 6.84 22.56 6.90
N CYS A 527 6.78 23.47 5.92
CA CYS A 527 7.69 24.63 5.88
C CYS A 527 7.52 25.52 7.11
N GLU A 528 6.30 25.78 7.55
CA GLU A 528 6.03 26.59 8.76
C GLU A 528 6.62 25.93 10.01
N GLY A 529 6.51 24.61 10.14
CA GLY A 529 7.12 23.84 11.23
C GLY A 529 8.65 23.85 11.24
N LEU A 530 9.29 24.30 10.16
CA LEU A 530 10.75 24.40 10.00
C LEU A 530 11.24 25.85 9.89
N ARG A 531 10.36 26.85 10.07
CA ARG A 531 10.70 28.27 9.88
C ARG A 531 11.78 28.77 10.84
N ASP A 532 11.81 28.23 12.06
CA ASP A 532 12.77 28.62 13.10
C ASP A 532 14.14 27.94 12.95
N LEU A 533 14.42 27.33 11.79
CA LEU A 533 15.74 26.79 11.51
C LEU A 533 16.78 27.92 11.41
N PRO A 534 18.05 27.61 11.74
CA PRO A 534 19.14 28.57 11.64
C PRO A 534 19.30 29.21 10.25
N THR A 535 19.83 30.42 10.22
CA THR A 535 20.02 31.21 8.99
C THR A 535 21.35 30.95 8.31
N SER A 536 22.30 30.30 8.99
CA SER A 536 23.63 29.98 8.47
C SER A 536 24.15 28.64 9.00
N MET A 537 25.12 28.06 8.29
CA MET A 537 25.79 26.82 8.71
C MET A 537 26.50 26.92 10.07
N ARG A 538 27.00 28.11 10.46
CA ARG A 538 27.63 28.31 11.78
C ARG A 538 26.63 28.17 12.92
N GLU A 539 25.40 28.62 12.72
CA GLU A 539 24.33 28.48 13.71
C GLU A 539 23.80 27.04 13.77
N ILE A 540 23.89 26.27 12.67
CA ILE A 540 23.56 24.83 12.64
C ILE A 540 24.47 24.03 13.58
N GLU A 541 25.75 24.38 13.73
CA GLU A 541 26.64 23.71 14.68
C GLU A 541 26.17 23.85 16.14
N ALA A 542 25.53 24.97 16.47
CA ALA A 542 24.98 25.25 17.79
C ALA A 542 23.51 24.83 17.96
N PHE A 543 22.87 24.35 16.88
CA PHE A 543 21.46 23.99 16.88
C PHE A 543 21.20 22.69 17.66
N ASP A 544 20.25 22.72 18.58
CA ASP A 544 19.85 21.54 19.36
C ASP A 544 18.96 20.64 18.50
N VAL A 545 19.58 19.68 17.81
CA VAL A 545 18.89 18.73 16.92
C VAL A 545 17.83 17.90 17.65
N LYS A 546 17.84 17.82 18.99
CA LYS A 546 16.78 17.14 19.76
C LYS A 546 15.42 17.84 19.67
N THR A 547 15.40 19.12 19.27
CA THR A 547 14.18 19.90 19.01
C THR A 547 13.48 19.46 17.72
N LEU A 548 14.20 18.83 16.78
CA LEU A 548 13.57 18.24 15.59
C LEU A 548 12.82 16.97 15.96
N LYS A 549 11.52 16.98 15.70
CA LYS A 549 10.62 15.83 15.89
C LYS A 549 10.08 15.39 14.54
N TRP A 550 9.99 14.08 14.37
CA TRP A 550 9.26 13.48 13.26
C TRP A 550 8.05 12.79 13.84
N ASP A 551 6.88 13.24 13.43
CA ASP A 551 5.60 12.62 13.76
C ASP A 551 4.82 12.49 12.46
N VAL A 552 4.52 11.26 12.07
CA VAL A 552 3.80 10.95 10.83
C VAL A 552 2.38 11.53 10.86
N ASN A 553 1.82 11.78 12.06
CA ASN A 553 0.52 12.42 12.22
C ASN A 553 0.57 13.94 11.97
N VAL A 554 1.74 14.57 12.13
CA VAL A 554 1.95 15.99 11.82
C VAL A 554 2.34 16.15 10.36
N HIS A 555 3.39 15.47 9.92
CA HIS A 555 3.76 15.41 8.50
C HIS A 555 4.46 14.08 8.18
N PRO A 556 4.05 13.38 7.11
CA PRO A 556 4.56 12.04 6.79
C PRO A 556 6.05 11.98 6.46
N TRP A 557 6.64 13.09 5.99
CA TRP A 557 8.00 13.08 5.39
C TRP A 557 9.01 13.98 6.06
N PHE A 558 8.59 15.05 6.74
CA PHE A 558 9.48 16.12 7.18
C PHE A 558 9.31 16.34 8.67
N PRO A 559 10.38 16.69 9.39
CA PRO A 559 10.27 17.00 10.80
C PRO A 559 9.62 18.38 11.00
N PHE A 560 9.32 18.68 12.26
CA PHE A 560 9.02 20.03 12.75
C PHE A 560 9.87 20.33 13.98
N ILE A 561 10.03 21.62 14.29
CA ILE A 561 10.71 22.08 15.49
C ILE A 561 9.68 22.11 16.64
N GLU A 562 9.91 21.31 17.67
CA GLU A 562 9.13 21.38 18.90
C GLU A 562 9.57 22.60 19.69
N LEU A 563 8.69 23.61 19.74
CA LEU A 563 8.89 24.77 20.63
C LEU A 563 8.91 24.26 22.06
N LYS A 564 9.98 24.56 22.81
CA LYS A 564 10.00 24.33 24.25
C LYS A 564 8.82 25.08 24.85
N GLY A 565 7.84 24.33 25.34
CA GLY A 565 6.74 24.92 26.12
C GLY A 565 7.30 25.77 27.27
N PRO A 566 6.55 26.79 27.70
CA PRO A 566 6.99 27.72 28.75
C PRO A 566 7.38 27.02 30.06
#